data_AF-A0A7C4Q5B0-F1
#
_entry.id   AF-A0A7C4Q5B0-F1
#
_cell.length_a   1.000
_cell.length_b   1.000
_cell.length_c   1.000
_cell.angle_alpha   90.00
_cell.angle_beta   90.00
_cell.angle_gamma   90.00
#
_symmetry.space_group_name_H-M   'P 1'
#
loop_
_entity.id
_entity.type
_entity.pdbx_description
1 polymer ?
#
loop_
_entity_poly.entity_id
_entity_poly.type
_entity_poly.pdbx_seq_one_letter_code
_entity_poly.pdbx_strand_id
1 'polypeptide(L)'
;MLIIFESIVNLNIYFNKFAKDEETKWIFTDELTKSALIVNQIADKDTKILFFSSRWGCNYQTFSFLTKNKNCEDRSKEFGQFSLENNRKDTIFIFLQEYVNLGKSIIEKYPNGKAYHIIDNDVSRMKAFIYKL
;
A
#
# COMPACT_ATOMS: atom_id res chain seq x y z
N MET A 1 8.58 9.68 -39.73
CA MET A 1 9.65 8.83 -39.17
C MET A 1 10.27 9.44 -37.90
N LEU A 2 10.50 10.77 -37.84
CA LEU A 2 11.00 11.47 -36.63
C LEU A 2 10.12 11.30 -35.38
N ILE A 3 8.79 11.37 -35.53
CA ILE A 3 7.84 11.28 -34.40
C ILE A 3 7.88 9.91 -33.70
N ILE A 4 8.09 8.83 -34.46
CA ILE A 4 8.18 7.47 -33.89
C ILE A 4 9.49 7.33 -33.10
N PHE A 5 10.59 7.88 -33.60
CA PHE A 5 11.88 7.87 -32.91
C PHE A 5 11.85 8.69 -31.62
N GLU A 6 11.32 9.92 -31.67
CA GLU A 6 11.06 10.76 -30.50
C GLU A 6 10.16 10.05 -29.47
N SER A 7 9.11 9.37 -29.93
CA SER A 7 8.22 8.59 -29.05
C SER A 7 8.94 7.42 -28.39
N ILE A 8 9.79 6.71 -29.13
CA ILE A 8 10.60 5.60 -28.59
C ILE A 8 11.60 6.13 -27.55
N VAL A 9 12.26 7.26 -27.82
CA VAL A 9 13.20 7.88 -26.88
C VAL A 9 12.46 8.35 -25.63
N ASN A 10 11.30 9.00 -25.76
CA ASN A 10 10.49 9.44 -24.62
C ASN A 10 9.94 8.27 -23.81
N LEU A 11 9.45 7.20 -24.46
CA LEU A 11 9.05 5.97 -23.78
C LEU A 11 10.23 5.32 -23.06
N ASN A 12 11.41 5.28 -23.70
CA ASN A 12 12.61 4.73 -23.09
C ASN A 12 13.05 5.55 -21.87
N ILE A 13 13.08 6.89 -21.97
CA ILE A 13 13.39 7.77 -20.84
C ILE A 13 12.35 7.59 -19.73
N TYR A 14 11.06 7.53 -20.05
CA TYR A 14 10.00 7.33 -19.07
C TYR A 14 10.14 5.97 -18.36
N PHE A 15 10.24 4.86 -19.09
CA PHE A 15 10.26 3.52 -18.50
C PHE A 15 11.62 3.06 -17.96
N ASN A 16 12.74 3.59 -18.47
CA ASN A 16 14.08 3.19 -18.04
C ASN A 16 14.78 4.21 -17.15
N LYS A 17 14.48 5.50 -17.27
CA LYS A 17 15.10 6.52 -16.43
C LYS A 17 14.17 6.89 -15.28
N PHE A 18 12.98 7.41 -15.56
CA PHE A 18 12.07 7.88 -14.51
C PHE A 18 11.41 6.73 -13.74
N ALA A 19 10.82 5.74 -14.39
CA ALA A 19 10.14 4.65 -13.69
C ALA A 19 11.08 3.78 -12.83
N LYS A 20 12.39 3.81 -13.10
CA LYS A 20 13.40 3.05 -12.34
C LYS A 20 14.06 3.89 -11.24
N ASP A 21 14.01 5.21 -11.35
CA ASP A 21 14.55 6.17 -10.39
C ASP A 21 13.84 6.07 -9.02
N GLU A 22 14.61 6.11 -7.94
CA GLU A 22 14.09 5.90 -6.58
C GLU A 22 13.20 7.03 -6.09
N GLU A 23 13.58 8.27 -6.42
CA GLU A 23 12.81 9.47 -6.06
C GLU A 23 11.46 9.45 -6.78
N THR A 24 11.47 9.02 -8.04
CA THR A 24 10.26 8.80 -8.83
C THR A 24 9.42 7.63 -8.30
N LYS A 25 10.00 6.51 -7.85
CA LYS A 25 9.23 5.41 -7.20
C LYS A 25 8.51 5.88 -5.94
N TRP A 26 9.10 6.82 -5.21
CA TRP A 26 8.49 7.42 -4.02
C TRP A 26 7.31 8.35 -4.37
N ILE A 27 7.35 8.98 -5.54
CA ILE A 27 6.22 9.71 -6.15
C ILE A 27 5.17 8.72 -6.71
N PHE A 28 5.61 7.61 -7.29
CA PHE A 28 4.78 6.63 -7.99
C PHE A 28 4.46 5.40 -7.13
N THR A 29 3.58 5.54 -6.14
CA THR A 29 2.62 4.51 -5.66
C THR A 29 3.09 3.03 -5.52
N ASP A 30 4.39 2.74 -5.41
CA ASP A 30 4.92 1.38 -5.49
C ASP A 30 4.50 0.56 -4.26
N GLU A 31 4.65 1.16 -3.08
CA GLU A 31 4.17 0.60 -1.82
C GLU A 31 2.65 0.44 -1.79
N LEU A 32 1.90 1.37 -2.40
CA LEU A 32 0.44 1.29 -2.53
C LEU A 32 0.04 0.12 -3.44
N THR A 33 0.71 -0.03 -4.58
CA THR A 33 0.46 -1.09 -5.57
C THR A 33 0.80 -2.45 -5.00
N LYS A 34 1.99 -2.59 -4.41
CA LYS A 34 2.42 -3.85 -3.78
C LYS A 34 1.51 -4.23 -2.61
N SER A 35 1.09 -3.26 -1.80
CA SER A 35 0.11 -3.49 -0.74
C SER A 35 -1.23 -3.99 -1.29
N ALA A 36 -1.74 -3.35 -2.34
CA ALA A 36 -2.97 -3.79 -3.00
C ALA A 36 -2.87 -5.22 -3.56
N LEU A 37 -1.71 -5.57 -4.16
CA LEU A 37 -1.47 -6.93 -4.68
C LEU A 37 -1.44 -7.98 -3.56
N ILE A 38 -0.75 -7.70 -2.45
CA ILE A 38 -0.73 -8.60 -1.28
C ILE A 38 -2.15 -8.77 -0.73
N VAL A 39 -2.89 -7.67 -0.57
CA VAL A 39 -4.29 -7.70 -0.10
C VAL A 39 -5.15 -8.57 -1.01
N ASN A 40 -5.02 -8.41 -2.33
CA ASN A 40 -5.82 -9.20 -3.28
C ASN A 40 -5.52 -10.71 -3.22
N GLN A 41 -4.32 -11.10 -2.77
CA GLN A 41 -3.95 -12.51 -2.56
C GLN A 41 -4.50 -13.08 -1.25
N ILE A 42 -4.53 -12.29 -0.18
CA ILE A 42 -4.84 -12.79 1.17
C ILE A 42 -6.25 -12.48 1.63
N ALA A 43 -6.96 -11.54 0.99
CA ALA A 43 -8.27 -11.09 1.42
C ALA A 43 -9.38 -11.95 0.79
N ASP A 44 -10.30 -12.39 1.64
CA ASP A 44 -11.54 -13.06 1.28
C ASP A 44 -12.61 -12.04 0.82
N LYS A 45 -13.79 -12.53 0.42
CA LYS A 45 -14.85 -11.69 -0.17
C LYS A 45 -15.32 -10.57 0.77
N ASP A 46 -15.42 -10.87 2.07
CA ASP A 46 -16.01 -9.98 3.08
C ASP A 46 -14.99 -9.35 4.03
N THR A 47 -13.69 -9.52 3.73
CA THR A 47 -12.58 -9.00 4.52
C THR A 47 -12.65 -7.47 4.60
N LYS A 48 -12.60 -6.96 5.83
CA LYS A 48 -12.50 -5.52 6.06
C LYS A 48 -11.05 -5.08 5.92
N ILE A 49 -10.81 -3.95 5.27
CA ILE A 49 -9.50 -3.33 5.18
C ILE A 49 -9.50 -2.05 6.00
N LEU A 50 -8.54 -1.91 6.92
CA LEU A 50 -8.29 -0.69 7.68
C LEU A 50 -6.99 -0.09 7.15
N PHE A 51 -7.09 1.06 6.50
CA PHE A 51 -6.00 1.64 5.71
C PHE A 51 -5.40 2.87 6.39
N PHE A 52 -4.07 2.91 6.51
CA PHE A 52 -3.33 3.97 7.18
C PHE A 52 -2.20 4.49 6.27
N SER A 53 -2.36 5.71 5.76
CA SER A 53 -1.37 6.44 4.97
C SER A 53 -1.54 7.95 5.13
N SER A 54 -0.45 8.72 5.14
CA SER A 54 -0.47 10.19 5.08
C SER A 54 -0.78 10.74 3.69
N ARG A 55 -0.69 9.92 2.62
CA ARG A 55 -0.75 10.40 1.23
C ARG A 55 -1.95 9.93 0.44
N TRP A 56 -2.43 8.73 0.72
CA TRP A 56 -3.49 8.10 -0.06
C TRP A 56 -4.64 7.71 0.84
N GLY A 57 -5.84 7.75 0.27
CA GLY A 57 -7.01 7.09 0.84
C GLY A 57 -7.31 5.75 0.16
N CYS A 58 -8.15 4.94 0.80
CA CYS A 58 -8.73 3.71 0.26
C CYS A 58 -9.38 3.90 -1.12
N ASN A 59 -9.97 5.07 -1.34
CA ASN A 59 -10.67 5.42 -2.58
C ASN A 59 -9.74 5.83 -3.72
N TYR A 60 -8.41 5.87 -3.49
CA TYR A 60 -7.45 6.18 -4.53
C TYR A 60 -7.58 5.17 -5.68
N GLN A 61 -7.70 5.67 -6.91
CA GLN A 61 -8.16 4.89 -8.06
C GLN A 61 -7.33 3.62 -8.29
N THR A 62 -6.00 3.72 -8.18
CA THR A 62 -5.11 2.55 -8.31
C THR A 62 -5.40 1.48 -7.27
N PHE A 63 -5.58 1.88 -6.01
CA PHE A 63 -5.83 0.93 -4.91
C PHE A 63 -7.23 0.30 -5.03
N SER A 64 -8.26 1.12 -5.26
CA SER A 64 -9.64 0.66 -5.48
C SER A 64 -9.73 -0.31 -6.68
N PHE A 65 -9.05 0.01 -7.79
CA PHE A 65 -9.00 -0.84 -8.98
C PHE A 65 -8.37 -2.21 -8.69
N LEU A 66 -7.22 -2.22 -8.02
CA LEU A 66 -6.48 -3.46 -7.72
C LEU A 66 -7.15 -4.31 -6.64
N THR A 67 -7.87 -3.69 -5.70
CA THR A 67 -8.57 -4.40 -4.62
C THR A 67 -10.04 -4.71 -4.93
N LYS A 68 -10.55 -4.32 -6.11
CA LYS A 68 -11.91 -4.58 -6.60
C LYS A 68 -13.02 -4.15 -5.62
N ASN A 69 -12.92 -2.95 -5.04
CA ASN A 69 -13.91 -2.42 -4.08
C ASN A 69 -14.14 -3.30 -2.84
N LYS A 70 -13.09 -3.95 -2.33
CA LYS A 70 -13.14 -4.52 -0.97
C LYS A 70 -13.52 -3.43 0.04
N ASN A 71 -14.16 -3.85 1.14
CA ASN A 71 -14.64 -2.97 2.20
C ASN A 71 -13.46 -2.30 2.93
N CYS A 72 -13.00 -1.17 2.38
CA CYS A 72 -11.86 -0.42 2.87
C CYS A 72 -12.33 0.83 3.60
N GLU A 73 -11.77 1.04 4.78
CA GLU A 73 -12.02 2.19 5.62
C GLU A 73 -10.70 2.92 5.90
N ASP A 74 -10.67 4.21 5.60
CA ASP A 74 -9.56 5.08 5.93
C ASP A 74 -9.49 5.31 7.45
N ARG A 75 -8.34 4.99 8.04
CA ARG A 75 -8.05 5.11 9.48
C ARG A 75 -6.78 5.92 9.75
N SER A 76 -6.21 6.56 8.73
CA SER A 76 -5.18 7.58 8.93
C SER A 76 -5.77 8.88 9.49
N LYS A 77 -4.91 9.72 10.08
CA LYS A 77 -5.31 11.03 10.61
C LYS A 77 -5.72 12.00 9.52
N GLU A 78 -5.17 11.83 8.32
CA GLU A 78 -5.33 12.74 7.19
C GLU A 78 -6.64 12.51 6.44
N PHE A 79 -7.10 11.25 6.35
CA PHE A 79 -8.23 10.86 5.51
C PHE A 79 -9.40 10.22 6.27
N GLY A 80 -9.25 9.92 7.56
CA GLY A 80 -10.27 9.21 8.33
C GLY A 80 -10.27 9.50 9.82
N GLN A 81 -10.92 8.61 10.59
CA GLN A 81 -10.92 8.66 12.05
C GLN A 81 -9.88 7.68 12.58
N PHE A 82 -8.75 8.24 13.04
CA PHE A 82 -7.65 7.45 13.56
C PHE A 82 -8.08 6.54 14.72
N SER A 83 -7.98 5.24 14.51
CA SER A 83 -8.22 4.23 15.53
C SER A 83 -7.60 2.89 15.10
N LEU A 84 -6.96 2.22 16.07
CA LEU A 84 -6.49 0.84 15.93
C LEU A 84 -7.52 -0.17 16.43
N GLU A 85 -8.73 0.27 16.76
CA GLU A 85 -9.82 -0.61 17.17
C GLU A 85 -10.41 -1.35 15.98
N ASN A 86 -10.60 -2.65 16.19
CA ASN A 86 -11.29 -3.52 15.26
C ASN A 86 -12.15 -4.53 16.01
N ASN A 87 -13.37 -4.74 15.49
CA ASN A 87 -14.38 -5.65 16.03
C ASN A 87 -14.67 -6.85 15.10
N ARG A 88 -14.03 -6.95 13.92
CA ARG A 88 -14.24 -8.06 12.98
C ARG A 88 -13.05 -9.00 12.99
N LYS A 89 -13.31 -10.32 12.99
CA LYS A 89 -12.24 -11.32 12.92
C LYS A 89 -11.52 -11.32 11.57
N ASP A 90 -12.24 -11.11 10.46
CA ASP A 90 -11.63 -11.06 9.13
C ASP A 90 -11.31 -9.61 8.75
N THR A 91 -10.12 -9.15 9.15
CA THR A 91 -9.65 -7.77 8.94
C THR A 91 -8.20 -7.75 8.53
N ILE A 92 -7.88 -6.88 7.58
CA ILE A 92 -6.51 -6.57 7.18
C ILE A 92 -6.22 -5.12 7.55
N PHE A 93 -5.16 -4.91 8.31
CA PHE A 93 -4.57 -3.60 8.54
C PHE A 93 -3.48 -3.36 7.50
N ILE A 94 -3.44 -2.16 6.92
CA ILE A 94 -2.40 -1.75 5.98
C ILE A 94 -1.81 -0.44 6.49
N PHE A 95 -0.53 -0.48 6.84
CA PHE A 95 0.22 0.67 7.32
C PHE A 95 1.32 1.02 6.32
N LEU A 96 1.23 2.22 5.75
CA LEU A 96 2.22 2.76 4.84
C LEU A 96 3.03 3.86 5.52
N GLN A 97 4.28 4.06 5.09
CA GLN A 97 5.14 5.18 5.48
C GLN A 97 5.26 5.34 7.00
N GLU A 98 4.95 6.53 7.55
CA GLU A 98 5.06 6.84 8.97
C GLU A 98 4.21 5.94 9.88
N TYR A 99 3.14 5.33 9.34
CA TYR A 99 2.28 4.45 10.10
C TYR A 99 2.84 3.04 10.30
N VAL A 100 3.90 2.65 9.56
CA VAL A 100 4.52 1.31 9.65
C VAL A 100 4.89 0.92 11.09
N ASN A 101 5.34 1.89 11.89
CA ASN A 101 5.74 1.65 13.27
C ASN A 101 4.58 1.22 14.20
N LEU A 102 3.33 1.50 13.81
CA LEU A 102 2.14 1.04 14.55
C LEU A 102 1.91 -0.47 14.42
N GLY A 103 2.62 -1.15 13.51
CA GLY A 103 2.53 -2.59 13.35
C GLY A 103 2.84 -3.37 14.63
N LYS A 104 3.76 -2.87 15.47
CA LYS A 104 4.07 -3.47 16.79
C LYS A 104 2.85 -3.47 17.70
N SER A 105 2.17 -2.32 17.81
CA SER A 105 0.96 -2.17 18.62
C SER A 105 -0.18 -3.07 18.12
N ILE A 106 -0.28 -3.28 16.81
CA ILE A 106 -1.27 -4.22 16.25
C ILE A 106 -0.95 -5.67 16.58
N ILE A 107 0.32 -6.09 16.47
CA ILE A 107 0.72 -7.45 16.85
C ILE A 107 0.45 -7.71 18.33
N GLU A 108 0.81 -6.77 19.21
CA GLU A 108 0.55 -6.86 20.65
C GLU A 108 -0.94 -6.97 20.96
N LYS A 109 -1.76 -6.21 20.24
CA LYS A 109 -3.21 -6.15 20.47
C LYS A 109 -3.96 -7.35 19.88
N TYR A 110 -3.48 -7.89 18.76
CA TYR A 110 -4.12 -8.97 18.03
C TYR A 110 -3.10 -10.08 17.71
N PRO A 111 -2.60 -10.83 18.71
CA PRO A 111 -1.40 -11.68 18.57
C PRO A 111 -1.53 -12.87 17.62
N ASN A 112 -2.75 -13.25 17.24
CA ASN A 112 -3.00 -14.43 16.41
C ASN A 112 -2.98 -14.15 14.91
N GLY A 113 -2.82 -12.89 14.50
CA GLY A 113 -2.77 -12.53 13.09
C GLY A 113 -1.42 -12.83 12.43
N LYS A 114 -1.36 -12.57 11.12
CA LYS A 114 -0.20 -12.81 10.27
C LYS A 114 0.32 -11.52 9.63
N ALA A 115 1.61 -11.27 9.78
CA ALA A 115 2.30 -10.12 9.22
C ALA A 115 2.84 -10.40 7.81
N TYR A 116 2.79 -9.38 6.97
CA TYR A 116 3.36 -9.31 5.64
C TYR A 116 4.09 -7.97 5.51
N HIS A 117 5.32 -8.00 4.98
CA HIS A 117 6.22 -6.86 4.98
C HIS A 117 6.66 -6.51 3.56
N ILE A 118 6.72 -5.22 3.26
CA ILE A 118 7.40 -4.70 2.07
C ILE A 118 8.64 -3.95 2.57
N ILE A 119 9.82 -4.43 2.20
CA ILE A 119 11.11 -3.89 2.63
C ILE A 119 11.76 -3.14 1.48
N ASP A 120 12.41 -2.03 1.80
CA ASP A 120 13.29 -1.29 0.91
C ASP A 120 14.64 -1.99 0.82
N ASN A 121 14.97 -2.52 -0.36
CA ASN A 121 16.16 -3.35 -0.55
C ASN A 121 17.46 -2.57 -0.33
N ASP A 122 17.49 -1.27 -0.60
CA ASP A 122 18.71 -0.47 -0.54
C ASP A 122 19.03 0.08 0.87
N VAL A 123 18.03 0.19 1.75
CA VAL A 123 18.19 0.74 3.11
C VAL A 123 17.67 -0.17 4.24
N SER A 124 17.21 -1.39 3.91
CA SER A 124 16.58 -2.32 4.86
C SER A 124 15.47 -1.69 5.71
N ARG A 125 14.77 -0.68 5.17
CA ARG A 125 13.67 0.01 5.85
C ARG A 125 12.33 -0.58 5.42
N MET A 126 11.40 -0.76 6.34
CA MET A 126 10.06 -1.25 6.00
C MET A 126 9.23 -0.11 5.39
N LYS A 127 8.74 -0.31 4.16
CA LYS A 127 7.89 0.63 3.41
C LYS A 127 6.41 0.44 3.74
N ALA A 128 6.01 -0.81 3.94
CA ALA A 128 4.66 -1.16 4.32
C ALA A 128 4.64 -2.33 5.31
N PHE A 129 3.69 -2.27 6.24
CA PHE A 129 3.34 -3.35 7.15
C PHE A 129 1.87 -3.70 6.95
N ILE A 130 1.61 -4.96 6.62
CA ILE A 130 0.26 -5.48 6.38
C ILE A 130 0.00 -6.60 7.39
N TYR A 131 -1.14 -6.57 8.05
CA TYR A 131 -1.47 -7.53 9.09
C TYR A 131 -2.88 -8.09 8.89
N LYS A 132 -3.00 -9.39 8.65
CA LYS A 132 -4.30 -10.08 8.55
C LYS A 132 -4.62 -10.75 9.88
N LEU A 133 -5.80 -10.47 10.44
CA LEU A 133 -6.33 -11.19 11.61
C LEU A 133 -6.84 -12.59 11.27
#